data_AF-A0A7C3SV43-F1
#
_entry.id   AF-A0A7C3SV43-F1
#
_cell.length_a   1.000
_cell.length_b   1.000
_cell.length_c   1.000
_cell.angle_alpha   90.00
_cell.angle_beta   90.00
_cell.angle_gamma   90.00
#
_symmetry.space_group_name_H-M   'P 1'
#
loop_
_entity.id
_entity.type
_entity.pdbx_description
1 polymer ?
#
loop_
_entity_poly.entity_id
_entity_poly.type
_entity_poly.pdbx_seq_one_letter_code
_entity_poly.pdbx_strand_id
1 'polypeptide(L)'
;ETTPNAIFWKAKSLMNLNKYQEAIQEFDVLKNNYPNHQKIPTALQNQAVAYSRLGQNDKAIQILKELIDKYPLSAAAEQAKSDLEKLQNLSNR
;
A
#
# COMPACT_ATOMS: atom_id res chain seq x y z
N GLU A 1 1.12 22.55 -7.39
CA GLU A 1 0.52 21.20 -7.44
C GLU A 1 1.27 20.22 -6.53
N THR A 2 1.21 20.40 -5.20
CA THR A 2 2.01 19.63 -4.22
C THR A 2 1.21 18.62 -3.40
N THR A 3 -0.12 18.62 -3.50
CA THR A 3 -1.02 17.89 -2.61
C THR A 3 -0.85 16.35 -2.63
N PRO A 4 -0.82 15.65 -3.79
CA PRO A 4 -0.68 14.19 -3.78
C PRO A 4 0.68 13.72 -3.26
N ASN A 5 1.75 14.48 -3.55
CA ASN A 5 3.08 14.20 -3.00
C ASN A 5 3.12 14.46 -1.49
N ALA A 6 2.50 15.54 -1.00
CA ALA A 6 2.44 15.85 0.42
C ALA A 6 1.68 14.75 1.21
N ILE A 7 0.54 14.29 0.69
CA ILE A 7 -0.23 13.20 1.31
C ILE A 7 0.60 11.91 1.34
N PHE A 8 1.26 11.57 0.23
CA PHE A 8 2.12 10.38 0.17
C PHE A 8 3.26 10.42 1.20
N TRP A 9 3.97 11.55 1.30
CA TRP A 9 5.06 11.70 2.26
C TRP A 9 4.55 11.72 3.70
N LYS A 10 3.39 12.32 3.96
CA LYS A 10 2.74 12.27 5.27
C LYS A 10 2.40 10.83 5.68
N ALA A 11 1.78 10.06 4.78
CA ALA A 11 1.49 8.65 5.00
C ALA A 11 2.76 7.84 5.30
N LYS A 12 3.85 8.07 4.54
CA LYS A 12 5.14 7.45 4.81
C LYS A 12 5.73 7.83 6.17
N SER A 13 5.63 9.09 6.57
CA SER A 13 6.08 9.51 7.90
C SER A 13 5.28 8.81 9.00
N LEU A 14 3.97 8.65 8.82
CA LEU A 14 3.12 7.89 9.75
C LEU A 14 3.52 6.41 9.82
N MET A 15 3.89 5.78 8.71
CA MET A 15 4.46 4.43 8.70
C MET A 15 5.72 4.33 9.56
N ASN A 16 6.65 5.29 9.43
CA ASN A 16 7.88 5.33 10.23
C ASN A 16 7.62 5.55 11.72
N LEU A 17 6.50 6.22 12.06
CA LEU A 17 6.04 6.43 13.43
C LEU A 17 5.23 5.24 13.98
N ASN A 18 5.14 4.11 13.26
CA ASN A 18 4.29 2.96 13.57
C ASN A 18 2.79 3.28 13.66
N LYS A 19 2.38 4.43 13.11
CA LYS A 19 0.99 4.89 13.05
C LYS A 19 0.31 4.34 11.80
N TYR A 20 0.26 3.01 11.69
CA TYR A 20 -0.18 2.30 10.48
C TYR A 20 -1.63 2.62 10.09
N GLN A 21 -2.52 2.74 11.08
CA GLN A 21 -3.93 3.04 10.82
C GLN A 21 -4.11 4.46 10.25
N GLU A 22 -3.40 5.45 10.78
CA GLU A 22 -3.38 6.82 10.24
C GLU A 22 -2.76 6.84 8.83
N ALA A 23 -1.67 6.09 8.61
CA ALA A 23 -1.04 5.99 7.29
C ALA A 23 -2.01 5.43 6.22
N ILE A 24 -2.78 4.40 6.58
CA ILE A 24 -3.82 3.82 5.70
C ILE A 24 -4.85 4.87 5.30
N GLN A 25 -5.34 5.69 6.25
CA GLN A 25 -6.31 6.75 5.94
C GLN A 25 -5.75 7.75 4.93
N GLU A 26 -4.49 8.16 5.10
CA GLU A 26 -3.84 9.07 4.15
C GLU A 26 -3.65 8.45 2.76
N PHE A 27 -3.32 7.15 2.68
CA PHE A 27 -3.26 6.45 1.40
C PHE A 27 -4.63 6.33 0.72
N ASP A 28 -5.71 6.10 1.48
CA ASP A 28 -7.06 6.08 0.93
C ASP A 28 -7.49 7.48 0.44
N VAL A 29 -7.14 8.55 1.17
CA VAL A 29 -7.35 9.93 0.71
C VAL A 29 -6.62 10.18 -0.61
N LEU A 30 -5.36 9.73 -0.74
CA LEU A 30 -4.58 9.86 -1.96
C LEU A 30 -5.24 9.10 -3.13
N LYS A 31 -5.69 7.87 -2.89
CA LYS A 31 -6.34 7.01 -3.89
C LYS A 31 -7.67 7.59 -4.36
N ASN A 32 -8.49 8.10 -3.43
CA ASN A 32 -9.82 8.62 -3.74
C ASN A 32 -9.76 9.95 -4.49
N ASN A 33 -8.83 10.84 -4.10
CA ASN A 33 -8.71 12.16 -4.71
C ASN A 33 -7.83 12.17 -5.96
N TYR A 34 -6.87 11.25 -6.07
CA TYR A 34 -5.86 11.23 -7.13
C TYR A 34 -5.61 9.83 -7.72
N PRO A 35 -6.65 9.10 -8.17
CA PRO A 35 -6.55 7.69 -8.58
C PRO A 35 -5.59 7.43 -9.77
N ASN A 36 -5.33 8.43 -10.61
CA ASN A 36 -4.47 8.32 -11.79
C ASN A 36 -3.04 8.83 -11.54
N HIS A 37 -2.68 9.17 -10.30
CA HIS A 37 -1.37 9.72 -10.01
C HIS A 37 -0.29 8.64 -10.01
N GLN A 38 0.91 8.97 -10.53
CA GLN A 38 2.06 8.06 -10.61
C GLN A 38 2.52 7.45 -9.26
N LYS A 39 2.11 8.03 -8.13
CA LYS A 39 2.41 7.52 -6.78
C LYS A 39 1.39 6.51 -6.27
N ILE A 40 0.25 6.32 -6.93
CA ILE A 40 -0.80 5.37 -6.49
C ILE A 40 -0.27 3.94 -6.37
N PRO A 41 0.50 3.38 -7.34
CA PRO A 41 1.02 2.03 -7.19
C PRO A 41 1.88 1.87 -5.93
N THR A 42 2.77 2.83 -5.68
CA THR A 42 3.60 2.85 -4.46
C THR A 42 2.76 3.08 -3.20
N ALA A 43 1.71 3.89 -3.26
CA ALA A 43 0.81 4.12 -2.13
C ALA A 43 0.07 2.83 -1.72
N LEU A 44 -0.51 2.12 -2.69
CA LEU A 44 -1.18 0.83 -2.48
C LEU A 44 -0.23 -0.20 -1.84
N GLN A 45 1.01 -0.26 -2.34
CA GLN A 45 2.03 -1.13 -1.75
C GLN A 45 2.29 -0.80 -0.28
N ASN A 46 2.51 0.48 0.05
CA ASN A 46 2.75 0.88 1.44
C ASN A 46 1.50 0.68 2.32
N GLN A 47 0.30 0.85 1.77
CA GLN A 47 -0.96 0.55 2.44
C GLN A 47 -1.08 -0.95 2.78
N ALA A 48 -0.72 -1.84 1.85
CA ALA A 48 -0.67 -3.28 2.13
C ALA A 48 0.34 -3.62 3.23
N VAL A 49 1.53 -3.02 3.21
CA VAL A 49 2.53 -3.19 4.28
C VAL A 49 1.96 -2.71 5.62
N ALA A 50 1.24 -1.59 5.64
CA ALA A 50 0.59 -1.07 6.85
C ALA A 50 -0.43 -2.07 7.42
N TYR A 51 -1.28 -2.65 6.57
CA TYR A 51 -2.23 -3.69 6.98
C TYR A 51 -1.54 -4.93 7.53
N SER A 52 -0.46 -5.38 6.88
CA SER A 52 0.31 -6.52 7.39
C SER A 52 0.95 -6.23 8.76
N ARG A 53 1.47 -5.01 8.97
CA ARG A 53 2.00 -4.58 10.28
C ARG A 53 0.95 -4.51 11.37
N LEU A 54 -0.32 -4.31 11.01
CA LEU A 54 -1.47 -4.38 11.91
C LEU A 54 -1.99 -5.82 12.12
N GLY A 55 -1.35 -6.83 11.54
CA GLY A 55 -1.79 -8.23 11.57
C GLY A 55 -3.00 -8.50 10.66
N GLN A 56 -3.44 -7.52 9.87
CA GLN A 56 -4.57 -7.64 8.94
C GLN A 56 -4.10 -8.18 7.58
N ASN A 57 -3.53 -9.39 7.60
CA ASN A 57 -2.92 -10.00 6.42
C ASN A 57 -3.91 -10.21 5.27
N ASP A 58 -5.17 -10.52 5.55
CA ASP A 58 -6.20 -10.66 4.51
C ASP A 58 -6.39 -9.38 3.71
N LYS A 59 -6.46 -8.23 4.40
CA LYS A 59 -6.56 -6.92 3.75
C LYS A 59 -5.28 -6.57 3.01
N ALA A 60 -4.11 -6.88 3.57
CA ALA A 60 -2.84 -6.69 2.89
C ALA A 60 -2.82 -7.46 1.56
N ILE A 61 -3.19 -8.74 1.57
CA ILE A 61 -3.27 -9.59 0.36
C ILE A 61 -4.26 -8.99 -0.65
N GLN A 62 -5.44 -8.53 -0.20
CA GLN A 62 -6.42 -7.91 -1.09
C GLN A 62 -5.85 -6.68 -1.81
N ILE A 63 -5.17 -5.78 -1.08
CA ILE A 63 -4.56 -4.58 -1.66
C ILE A 63 -3.41 -4.93 -2.60
N LEU A 64 -2.59 -5.93 -2.27
CA LEU A 64 -1.51 -6.39 -3.16
C LEU A 64 -2.07 -6.97 -4.46
N LYS A 65 -3.14 -7.75 -4.40
CA LYS A 65 -3.83 -8.25 -5.60
C LYS A 65 -4.38 -7.11 -6.46
N GLU A 66 -5.03 -6.13 -5.83
CA GLU A 66 -5.53 -4.94 -6.55
C GLU A 66 -4.39 -4.18 -7.24
N LEU A 67 -3.25 -4.01 -6.58
CA LEU A 67 -2.07 -3.36 -7.13
C LEU A 67 -1.51 -4.11 -8.36
N ILE A 68 -1.44 -5.44 -8.29
CA ILE A 68 -0.95 -6.28 -9.39
C ILE A 68 -1.92 -6.24 -10.57
N ASP A 69 -3.22 -6.26 -10.30
CA ASP A 69 -4.27 -6.23 -11.33
C ASP A 69 -4.32 -4.87 -12.05
N LYS A 70 -4.31 -3.77 -11.30
CA LYS A 70 -4.43 -2.42 -11.85
C LYS A 70 -3.13 -1.87 -12.42
N TYR A 71 -1.98 -2.26 -11.86
CA TYR A 71 -0.67 -1.70 -12.23
C TYR A 71 0.39 -2.78 -12.47
N PRO A 72 0.13 -3.78 -13.34
CA PRO A 72 0.98 -4.98 -13.50
C PRO A 72 2.41 -4.68 -13.95
N LEU A 73 2.64 -3.55 -14.63
CA LEU A 73 3.95 -3.12 -15.16
C LEU A 73 4.71 -2.19 -14.21
N SER A 74 4.15 -1.87 -13.05
CA SER A 74 4.81 -0.98 -12.09
C SER A 74 5.83 -1.74 -11.24
N ALA A 75 6.93 -1.09 -10.88
CA ALA A 75 7.90 -1.64 -9.93
C ALA A 75 7.25 -2.01 -8.57
N ALA A 76 6.19 -1.28 -8.20
CA ALA A 76 5.40 -1.60 -7.00
C ALA A 76 4.67 -2.94 -7.14
N ALA A 77 4.17 -3.29 -8.32
CA ALA A 77 3.50 -4.57 -8.56
C ALA A 77 4.47 -5.76 -8.56
N GLU A 78 5.70 -5.60 -9.06
CA GLU A 78 6.72 -6.64 -8.93
C GLU A 78 7.01 -6.95 -7.46
N GLN A 79 7.24 -5.91 -6.66
CA GLN A 79 7.45 -6.07 -5.22
C GLN A 79 6.20 -6.63 -4.52
N ALA A 80 5.01 -6.22 -4.95
CA ALA A 80 3.75 -6.71 -4.40
C ALA A 80 3.54 -8.22 -4.61
N LYS A 81 4.00 -8.78 -5.74
CA LYS A 81 3.97 -10.23 -5.97
C LYS A 81 4.82 -10.95 -4.92
N SER A 82 6.05 -10.50 -4.71
CA SER A 82 6.94 -11.09 -3.70
C SER A 82 6.39 -10.95 -2.27
N ASP A 83 5.78 -9.82 -1.93
CA ASP A 83 5.17 -9.61 -0.61
C ASP A 83 3.93 -10.49 -0.42
N LEU A 84 3.12 -10.66 -1.47
CA LEU A 84 1.94 -11.52 -1.45
C LEU A 84 2.31 -12.98 -1.24
N GLU A 85 3.32 -13.49 -1.95
CA GLU A 85 3.82 -14.85 -1.77
C GLU A 85 4.31 -15.09 -0.33
N LYS A 86 5.02 -14.13 0.26
CA LYS A 86 5.47 -14.24 1.66
C LYS A 86 4.29 -14.29 2.63
N LEU A 87 3.30 -13.42 2.45
CA LEU A 87 2.12 -13.37 3.32
C LEU A 87 1.28 -14.64 3.23
N GLN A 88 1.11 -15.21 2.03
CA GLN A 88 0.40 -16.47 1.86
C GLN A 88 1.14 -17.65 2.49
N ASN A 89 2.46 -17.71 2.36
CA ASN A 89 3.25 -18.75 3.00
C ASN A 89 3.26 -18.64 4.54
N LEU A 90 3.21 -17.42 5.08
CA LEU A 90 3.09 -17.19 6.52
C LEU A 90 1.72 -17.63 7.06
N SER A 91 0.65 -17.50 6.28
CA SER A 91 -0.70 -17.91 6.70
C SER A 91 -0.94 -19.42 6.60
N ASN A 92 -0.09 -20.15 5.86
CA ASN A 92 -0.17 -21.60 5.66
C ASN A 92 0.77 -22.40 6.60
N ARG A 93 1.35 -21.75 7.62
CA ARG A 93 2.18 -22.36 8.66
C ARG A 93 1.50 -22.24 10.01
#